data_AF-D0MSL2-F1
#
_entry.id   AF-D0MSL2-F1
#
_cell.length_a   1.000
_cell.length_b   1.000
_cell.length_c   1.000
_cell.angle_alpha   90.00
_cell.angle_beta   90.00
_cell.angle_gamma   90.00
#
_symmetry.space_group_name_H-M   'P 1'
#
loop_
_entity.id
_entity.type
_entity.pdbx_description
1 polymer ?
#
loop_
_entity_poly.entity_id
_entity_poly.type
_entity_poly.pdbx_seq_one_letter_code
_entity_poly.pdbx_strand_id
1 'polypeptide(L)'
;MPSSRRSYTVMQKLLILEEYQCGVQGKGFHAVGKRHGRLYKWAAYRNSKDLRVKDSYIRLQAANIYRELHGNDAIGFEASSDWLARFKGRRNLVSRRQTTTRTLTADAPAICQRFIQQAQRLIAKHGIKTKNIINMDQVPRYFETEPKSAITTCGSRALLLRKGGSSYKRFTAT
;
A
#
# COMPACT_ATOMS: atom_id res chain seq x y z
N MET A 1 -48.27 0.57 -6.43
CA MET A 1 -46.89 0.66 -5.89
C MET A 1 -46.56 2.13 -5.65
N PRO A 2 -46.38 2.60 -4.40
CA PRO A 2 -46.03 3.99 -4.15
C PRO A 2 -44.58 4.24 -4.58
N SER A 3 -44.37 5.31 -5.36
CA SER A 3 -43.05 5.74 -5.81
C SER A 3 -42.26 6.28 -4.62
N SER A 4 -41.15 5.63 -4.26
CA SER A 4 -40.17 6.11 -3.27
C SER A 4 -39.33 7.26 -3.85
N ARG A 5 -39.99 8.32 -4.34
CA ARG A 5 -39.31 9.54 -4.79
C ARG A 5 -39.18 10.49 -3.61
N ARG A 6 -37.98 10.54 -3.04
CA ARG A 6 -37.58 11.56 -2.08
C ARG A 6 -37.44 12.90 -2.79
N SER A 7 -38.22 13.89 -2.35
CA SER A 7 -38.18 15.26 -2.87
C SER A 7 -37.08 16.06 -2.17
N TYR A 8 -36.26 16.79 -2.95
CA TYR A 8 -35.18 17.65 -2.43
C TYR A 8 -35.56 19.12 -2.53
N THR A 9 -35.16 19.89 -1.52
CA THR A 9 -35.33 21.35 -1.53
C THR A 9 -34.34 22.00 -2.50
N VAL A 10 -34.64 23.22 -2.94
CA VAL A 10 -33.80 23.96 -3.89
C VAL A 10 -32.38 24.14 -3.36
N MET A 11 -32.22 24.45 -2.08
CA MET A 11 -30.91 24.61 -1.43
C MET A 11 -30.08 23.32 -1.43
N GLN A 12 -30.71 22.17 -1.24
CA GLN A 12 -30.04 20.87 -1.30
C GLN A 12 -29.50 20.58 -2.71
N LYS A 13 -30.23 20.99 -3.75
CA LYS A 13 -29.79 20.83 -5.14
C LYS A 13 -28.60 21.74 -5.45
N LEU A 14 -28.60 22.97 -4.96
CA LEU A 14 -27.53 23.96 -5.20
C LEU A 14 -26.19 23.54 -4.56
N LEU A 15 -26.20 23.07 -3.31
CA LEU A 15 -24.99 22.58 -2.64
C LEU A 15 -24.36 21.37 -3.35
N ILE A 16 -25.15 20.57 -4.05
CA ILE A 16 -24.66 19.40 -4.79
C ILE A 16 -24.07 19.80 -6.14
N LEU A 17 -24.62 20.83 -6.78
CA LEU A 17 -24.09 21.36 -8.03
C LEU A 17 -22.72 22.02 -7.83
N GLU A 18 -22.52 22.71 -6.71
CA GLU A 18 -21.22 23.31 -6.35
C GLU A 18 -20.11 22.26 -6.17
N GLU A 19 -20.47 21.04 -5.76
CA GLU A 19 -19.54 19.92 -5.55
C GLU A 19 -19.34 19.01 -6.79
N TYR A 20 -20.04 19.26 -7.91
CA TYR A 20 -20.00 18.39 -9.09
C TYR A 20 -18.77 18.64 -9.98
N GLN A 21 -18.15 17.56 -10.47
CA GLN A 21 -17.13 17.62 -11.53
C GLN A 21 -17.58 16.83 -12.76
N CYS A 22 -17.28 17.38 -13.95
CA CYS A 22 -17.68 16.81 -15.24
C CYS A 22 -17.13 15.38 -15.43
N GLY A 23 -17.97 14.47 -15.97
CA GLY A 23 -17.57 13.10 -16.33
C GLY A 23 -18.01 11.98 -15.37
N VAL A 24 -18.84 12.27 -14.36
CA VAL A 24 -19.35 11.25 -13.42
C VAL A 24 -20.58 10.53 -13.98
N GLN A 25 -20.48 9.22 -14.26
CA GLN A 25 -21.63 8.37 -14.66
C GLN A 25 -22.30 7.67 -13.45
N GLY A 26 -23.64 7.73 -13.39
CA GLY A 26 -24.48 6.98 -12.42
C GLY A 26 -25.95 7.46 -12.41
N LYS A 27 -26.88 6.64 -11.89
CA LYS A 27 -28.29 7.05 -11.63
C LYS A 27 -28.52 7.35 -10.14
N GLY A 28 -29.16 8.48 -9.86
CA GLY A 28 -29.59 8.93 -8.52
C GLY A 28 -28.77 10.09 -7.92
N PHE A 29 -29.44 10.89 -7.07
CA PHE A 29 -29.00 12.22 -6.60
C PHE A 29 -27.93 12.23 -5.46
N HIS A 30 -27.56 11.09 -4.85
CA HIS A 30 -26.71 11.08 -3.63
C HIS A 30 -25.57 10.06 -3.60
N ALA A 31 -25.27 9.44 -4.73
CA ALA A 31 -24.29 8.36 -4.93
C ALA A 31 -22.88 8.53 -4.31
N VAL A 32 -22.18 9.62 -4.65
CA VAL A 32 -20.70 9.55 -4.75
C VAL A 32 -19.96 10.86 -4.39
N GLY A 33 -20.63 11.94 -3.96
CA GLY A 33 -19.96 13.22 -3.64
C GLY A 33 -19.25 13.23 -2.28
N LYS A 34 -20.02 13.20 -1.18
CA LYS A 34 -19.47 13.28 0.19
C LYS A 34 -18.79 12.00 0.71
N ARG A 35 -19.15 10.82 0.19
CA ARG A 35 -18.72 9.51 0.73
C ARG A 35 -17.22 9.22 0.57
N HIS A 36 -16.60 9.76 -0.47
CA HIS A 36 -15.21 9.44 -0.82
C HIS A 36 -14.18 10.45 -0.33
N GLY A 37 -14.59 11.68 0.01
CA GLY A 37 -13.68 12.72 0.47
C GLY A 37 -13.06 12.40 1.83
N ARG A 38 -13.86 11.99 2.82
CA ARG A 38 -13.40 11.69 4.19
C ARG A 38 -12.43 10.52 4.24
N LEU A 39 -12.74 9.43 3.54
CA LEU A 39 -11.87 8.25 3.46
C LEU A 39 -10.56 8.54 2.71
N TYR A 40 -10.65 9.31 1.61
CA TYR A 40 -9.46 9.75 0.88
C TYR A 40 -8.57 10.66 1.74
N LYS A 41 -9.15 11.67 2.41
CA LYS A 41 -8.42 12.56 3.33
C LYS A 41 -7.73 11.78 4.45
N TRP A 42 -8.39 10.77 5.00
CA TRP A 42 -7.79 9.88 5.99
C TRP A 42 -6.61 9.09 5.43
N ALA A 43 -6.72 8.53 4.22
CA ALA A 43 -5.63 7.80 3.59
C ALA A 43 -4.45 8.72 3.26
N ALA A 44 -4.74 9.92 2.74
CA ALA A 44 -3.73 10.95 2.45
C ALA A 44 -3.03 11.43 3.72
N TYR A 45 -3.76 11.66 4.81
CA TYR A 45 -3.20 12.03 6.12
C TYR A 45 -2.28 10.93 6.69
N ARG A 46 -2.65 9.66 6.55
CA ARG A 46 -1.78 8.56 6.97
C ARG A 46 -0.50 8.51 6.15
N ASN A 47 -0.62 8.64 4.83
CA ASN A 47 0.54 8.68 3.95
C ASN A 47 1.46 9.88 4.24
N SER A 48 0.92 11.06 4.59
CA SER A 48 1.75 12.23 4.95
C SER A 48 2.46 12.09 6.30
N LYS A 49 2.09 11.10 7.10
CA LYS A 49 2.76 10.69 8.34
C LYS A 49 3.62 9.43 8.16
N ASP A 50 3.86 9.03 6.91
CA ASP A 50 4.56 7.80 6.52
C ASP A 50 3.94 6.53 7.13
N LEU A 51 2.66 6.59 7.48
CA LEU A 51 1.92 5.46 8.04
C LEU A 51 1.37 4.60 6.92
N ARG A 52 1.69 3.31 6.98
CA ARG A 52 1.23 2.34 5.99
C ARG A 52 -0.30 2.28 5.91
N VAL A 53 -0.83 2.45 4.69
CA VAL A 53 -2.23 2.18 4.36
C VAL A 53 -2.34 0.87 3.57
N LYS A 54 -3.16 -0.07 4.06
CA LYS A 54 -3.49 -1.35 3.42
C LYS A 54 -4.94 -1.36 2.93
N ASP A 55 -5.23 -2.22 1.96
CA ASP A 55 -6.59 -2.46 1.46
C ASP A 55 -7.56 -2.85 2.59
N SER A 56 -7.12 -3.68 3.54
CA SER A 56 -7.92 -4.02 4.73
C SER A 56 -8.24 -2.80 5.60
N TYR A 57 -7.30 -1.87 5.73
CA TYR A 57 -7.52 -0.66 6.52
C TYR A 57 -8.49 0.30 5.84
N ILE A 58 -8.42 0.42 4.52
CA ILE A 58 -9.37 1.23 3.75
C ILE A 58 -10.78 0.65 3.88
N ARG A 59 -10.93 -0.68 3.76
CA ARG A 59 -12.23 -1.34 3.93
C ARG A 59 -12.80 -1.17 5.35
N LEU A 60 -11.97 -1.38 6.37
CA LEU A 60 -12.37 -1.18 7.77
C LEU A 60 -12.77 0.27 8.03
N GLN A 61 -11.96 1.23 7.58
CA GLN A 61 -12.26 2.65 7.78
C GLN A 61 -13.52 3.07 7.00
N ALA A 62 -13.76 2.50 5.82
CA ALA A 62 -14.99 2.73 5.07
C ALA A 62 -16.21 2.22 5.82
N ALA A 63 -16.14 1.01 6.39
CA ALA A 63 -17.21 0.43 7.19
C ALA A 63 -17.48 1.25 8.46
N ASN A 64 -16.42 1.75 9.12
CA ASN A 64 -16.56 2.63 10.28
C ASN A 64 -17.26 3.94 9.93
N ILE A 65 -16.81 4.61 8.86
CA ILE A 65 -17.44 5.85 8.38
C ILE A 65 -18.91 5.60 8.01
N TYR A 66 -19.22 4.46 7.40
CA TYR A 66 -20.60 4.09 7.07
C TYR A 66 -21.47 3.92 8.33
N ARG A 67 -20.98 3.18 9.32
CA ARG A 67 -21.68 3.00 10.60
C ARG A 67 -21.92 4.32 11.34
N GLU A 68 -20.93 5.20 11.38
CA GLU A 68 -21.07 6.53 12.00
C GLU A 68 -22.17 7.38 11.34
N LEU A 69 -22.33 7.26 10.03
CA LEU A 69 -23.29 8.07 9.28
C LEU A 69 -24.71 7.52 9.30
N HIS A 70 -24.85 6.21 9.43
CA HIS A 70 -26.14 5.52 9.29
C HIS A 70 -26.66 4.95 10.61
N GLY A 71 -25.85 4.92 11.67
CA GLY A 71 -26.27 4.45 12.99
C GLY A 71 -26.87 3.04 12.91
N ASN A 72 -28.09 2.88 13.42
CA ASN A 72 -28.82 1.60 13.40
C ASN A 72 -29.26 1.17 12.00
N ASP A 73 -29.34 2.09 11.03
CA ASP A 73 -29.69 1.80 9.63
C ASP A 73 -28.48 1.37 8.79
N ALA A 74 -27.31 1.16 9.42
CA ALA A 74 -26.06 0.80 8.77
C ALA A 74 -26.02 -0.67 8.30
N ILE A 75 -27.06 -1.13 7.61
CA ILE A 75 -27.17 -2.48 7.07
C ILE A 75 -26.67 -2.51 5.61
N GLY A 76 -25.95 -3.56 5.23
CA GLY A 76 -25.66 -3.89 3.82
C GLY A 76 -24.42 -3.24 3.17
N PHE A 77 -23.60 -2.49 3.90
CA PHE A 77 -22.32 -2.00 3.37
C PHE A 77 -21.14 -2.85 3.83
N GLU A 78 -20.61 -3.68 2.93
CA GLU A 78 -19.54 -4.63 3.23
C GLU A 78 -18.14 -4.14 2.83
N ALA A 79 -18.03 -2.95 2.22
CA ALA A 79 -16.78 -2.46 1.64
C ALA A 79 -16.07 -3.53 0.78
N SER A 80 -16.82 -4.14 -0.14
CA SER A 80 -16.36 -5.26 -0.96
C SER A 80 -15.10 -4.94 -1.78
N SER A 81 -14.42 -5.98 -2.28
CA SER A 81 -13.22 -5.84 -3.12
C SER A 81 -13.49 -4.98 -4.37
N ASP A 82 -14.66 -5.13 -4.99
CA ASP A 82 -15.05 -4.35 -6.17
C ASP A 82 -15.30 -2.89 -5.82
N TRP A 83 -15.96 -2.63 -4.68
CA TRP A 83 -16.13 -1.28 -4.18
C TRP A 83 -14.77 -0.62 -3.92
N LEU A 84 -13.83 -1.36 -3.34
CA LEU A 84 -12.47 -0.89 -3.07
C LEU A 84 -11.70 -0.60 -4.36
N ALA A 85 -11.79 -1.47 -5.36
CA ALA A 85 -11.16 -1.27 -6.67
C ALA A 85 -11.70 0.00 -7.35
N ARG A 86 -13.03 0.19 -7.34
CA ARG A 86 -13.69 1.40 -7.85
C ARG A 86 -13.28 2.65 -7.07
N PHE A 87 -13.18 2.57 -5.74
CA PHE A 87 -12.70 3.66 -4.90
C PHE A 87 -11.27 4.06 -5.26
N LYS A 88 -10.37 3.09 -5.39
CA LYS A 88 -8.97 3.32 -5.78
C LYS A 88 -8.86 3.95 -7.16
N GLY A 89 -9.60 3.43 -8.16
CA GLY A 89 -9.65 3.99 -9.51
C GLY A 89 -10.12 5.44 -9.54
N ARG A 90 -11.22 5.76 -8.84
CA ARG A 90 -11.76 7.14 -8.76
C ARG A 90 -10.82 8.13 -8.08
N ARG A 91 -9.94 7.67 -7.20
CA ARG A 91 -9.01 8.52 -6.43
C ARG A 91 -7.57 8.41 -6.89
N ASN A 92 -7.34 7.72 -8.01
CA ASN A 92 -6.01 7.46 -8.56
C ASN A 92 -5.04 6.88 -7.51
N LEU A 93 -5.54 5.97 -6.67
CA LEU A 93 -4.76 5.31 -5.62
C LEU A 93 -4.19 4.00 -6.14
N VAL A 94 -2.88 3.80 -5.95
CA VAL A 94 -2.15 2.62 -6.40
C VAL A 94 -1.34 2.02 -5.26
N SER A 95 -1.22 0.69 -5.26
CA SER A 95 -0.29 0.00 -4.38
C SER A 95 1.13 0.24 -4.89
N ARG A 96 2.02 0.75 -4.05
CA ARG A 96 3.42 1.02 -4.39
C ARG A 96 4.33 0.32 -3.42
N ARG A 97 5.39 -0.30 -3.95
CA ARG A 97 6.48 -0.88 -3.18
C ARG A 97 7.54 0.19 -2.91
N GLN A 98 8.19 0.12 -1.75
CA GLN A 98 9.38 0.92 -1.49
C GLN A 98 10.45 0.58 -2.54
N THR A 99 10.95 1.60 -3.22
CA THR A 99 12.01 1.44 -4.22
C THR A 99 13.35 1.47 -3.47
N THR A 100 14.05 0.34 -3.41
CA THR A 100 15.46 0.31 -3.01
C THR A 100 16.33 0.37 -4.25
N THR A 101 16.90 1.54 -4.53
CA THR A 101 17.86 1.75 -5.61
C THR A 101 19.23 1.25 -5.15
N ARG A 102 19.49 -0.06 -5.20
CA ARG A 102 20.85 -0.59 -5.07
C ARG A 102 21.39 -0.83 -6.47
N THR A 103 22.00 0.19 -7.05
CA THR A 103 22.77 0.06 -8.28
C THR A 103 24.09 -0.61 -7.95
N LEU A 104 24.45 -1.66 -8.69
CA LEU A 104 25.79 -2.23 -8.62
C LEU A 104 26.79 -1.24 -9.21
N THR A 105 28.00 -1.20 -8.66
CA THR A 105 29.09 -0.40 -9.20
C THR A 105 29.60 -1.01 -10.51
N ALA A 106 30.18 -0.19 -11.39
CA ALA A 106 30.61 -0.63 -12.72
C ALA A 106 31.70 -1.72 -12.70
N ASP A 107 32.45 -1.82 -11.59
CA ASP A 107 33.52 -2.79 -11.35
C ASP A 107 33.02 -4.12 -10.75
N ALA A 108 31.73 -4.23 -10.42
CA ALA A 108 31.16 -5.45 -9.84
C ALA A 108 31.45 -6.73 -10.65
N PRO A 109 31.40 -6.74 -12.00
CA PRO A 109 31.74 -7.94 -12.77
C PRO A 109 33.18 -8.41 -12.55
N ALA A 110 34.13 -7.49 -12.52
CA ALA A 110 35.55 -7.79 -12.33
C ALA A 110 35.84 -8.31 -10.91
N ILE A 111 35.13 -7.78 -9.90
CA ILE A 111 35.20 -8.27 -8.52
C ILE A 111 34.67 -9.71 -8.42
N CYS A 112 33.49 -9.97 -9.00
CA CYS A 112 32.89 -11.31 -9.01
C CYS A 112 33.81 -12.34 -9.68
N GLN A 113 34.41 -11.98 -10.82
CA GLN A 113 35.30 -12.89 -11.55
C GLN A 113 36.58 -13.21 -10.77
N ARG A 114 37.21 -12.20 -10.14
CA ARG A 114 38.38 -12.41 -9.28
C ARG A 114 38.06 -13.32 -8.10
N PHE A 115 36.91 -13.12 -7.45
CA PHE A 115 36.47 -13.96 -6.34
C PHE A 115 36.31 -15.44 -6.75
N ILE A 116 35.63 -15.70 -7.87
CA ILE A 116 35.44 -17.06 -8.39
C ILE A 116 36.77 -17.74 -8.68
N GLN A 117 37.69 -17.04 -9.35
CA GLN A 117 39.02 -17.58 -9.66
C GLN A 117 39.82 -17.89 -8.39
N GLN A 118 39.77 -17.02 -7.38
CA GLN A 118 40.47 -17.23 -6.12
C GLN A 118 39.89 -18.42 -5.34
N ALA A 119 38.57 -18.58 -5.30
CA ALA A 119 37.92 -19.73 -4.68
C ALA A 119 38.32 -21.04 -5.37
N GLN A 120 38.32 -21.08 -6.71
CA GLN A 120 38.75 -22.26 -7.48
C GLN A 120 40.21 -22.62 -7.21
N ARG A 121 41.11 -21.63 -7.14
CA ARG A 121 42.53 -21.85 -6.79
C ARG A 121 42.68 -22.45 -5.40
N LEU A 122 41.92 -22.00 -4.41
CA LEU A 122 41.96 -22.54 -3.05
C LEU A 122 41.45 -23.98 -2.99
N ILE A 123 40.35 -24.27 -3.71
CA ILE A 123 39.79 -25.63 -3.81
C ILE A 123 40.83 -26.59 -4.38
N ALA A 124 41.50 -26.20 -5.48
CA ALA A 124 42.52 -27.02 -6.12
C ALA A 124 43.76 -27.19 -5.23
N LYS A 125 44.27 -26.09 -4.65
CA LYS A 125 45.46 -26.09 -3.78
C LYS A 125 45.31 -27.02 -2.57
N HIS A 126 44.13 -27.06 -1.97
CA HIS A 126 43.86 -27.84 -0.76
C HIS A 126 43.14 -29.17 -1.02
N GLY A 127 42.90 -29.53 -2.29
CA GLY A 127 42.20 -30.77 -2.64
C GLY A 127 40.80 -30.87 -2.02
N ILE A 128 40.10 -29.74 -1.87
CA ILE A 128 38.79 -29.70 -1.20
C ILE A 128 37.77 -30.42 -2.07
N LYS A 129 37.22 -31.53 -1.56
CA LYS A 129 36.15 -32.26 -2.24
C LYS A 129 34.90 -31.41 -2.27
N THR A 130 34.19 -31.39 -3.40
CA THR A 130 32.93 -30.64 -3.58
C THR A 130 31.90 -30.94 -2.50
N LYS A 131 31.82 -32.19 -2.03
CA LYS A 131 30.95 -32.62 -0.92
C LYS A 131 31.24 -31.95 0.44
N ASN A 132 32.43 -31.37 0.60
CA ASN A 132 32.84 -30.67 1.82
C ASN A 132 32.62 -29.15 1.71
N ILE A 133 32.14 -28.65 0.58
CA ILE A 133 31.82 -27.24 0.38
C ILE A 133 30.36 -27.05 0.79
N ILE A 134 30.15 -26.42 1.95
CA ILE A 134 28.82 -26.12 2.46
C ILE A 134 28.52 -24.63 2.28
N ASN A 135 27.28 -24.31 1.93
CA ASN A 135 26.80 -22.94 1.94
C ASN A 135 26.52 -22.55 3.39
N MET A 136 27.28 -21.59 3.91
CA MET A 136 27.05 -21.01 5.23
C MET A 136 26.66 -19.56 5.04
N ASP A 137 25.43 -19.22 5.38
CA ASP A 137 24.92 -17.86 5.37
C ASP A 137 24.32 -17.54 6.73
N GLN A 138 24.57 -16.31 7.21
CA GLN A 138 23.98 -15.79 8.42
C GLN A 138 22.86 -14.84 8.03
N VAL A 139 21.62 -15.25 8.31
CA VAL A 139 20.47 -14.40 8.01
C VAL A 139 20.09 -13.60 9.27
N PRO A 140 20.19 -12.26 9.24
CA PRO A 140 19.68 -11.45 10.34
C PRO A 140 18.16 -11.60 10.43
N ARG A 141 17.66 -11.97 11.60
CA ARG A 141 16.24 -12.02 11.91
C ARG A 141 15.88 -10.79 12.72
N TYR A 142 15.11 -9.90 12.11
CA TYR A 142 14.65 -8.67 12.73
C TYR A 142 13.44 -8.94 13.60
N PHE A 143 13.36 -8.28 14.76
CA PHE A 143 12.21 -8.37 15.66
C PHE A 143 10.95 -7.76 15.04
N GLU A 144 11.11 -6.78 14.15
CA GLU A 144 10.02 -6.15 13.42
C GLU A 144 10.32 -6.19 11.91
N THR A 145 9.32 -6.51 11.10
CA THR A 145 9.44 -6.43 9.64
C THR A 145 8.89 -5.10 9.15
N GLU A 146 9.75 -4.30 8.51
CA GLU A 146 9.32 -3.06 7.88
C GLU A 146 8.31 -3.34 6.74
N PRO A 147 7.20 -2.60 6.67
CA PRO A 147 6.26 -2.75 5.58
C PRO A 147 6.94 -2.36 4.25
N LYS A 148 6.81 -3.22 3.23
CA LYS A 148 7.42 -2.97 1.91
C LYS A 148 6.51 -2.22 0.95
N SER A 149 5.23 -2.04 1.28
CA SER A 149 4.24 -1.44 0.39
C SER A 149 3.13 -0.69 1.12
N ALA A 150 2.64 0.38 0.51
CA ALA A 150 1.46 1.12 0.93
C ALA A 150 0.68 1.69 -0.28
N ILE A 151 -0.57 2.05 -0.03
CA ILE A 151 -1.47 2.63 -1.04
C ILE A 151 -1.29 4.15 -1.04
N THR A 152 -0.85 4.70 -2.17
CA THR A 152 -0.62 6.14 -2.34
C THR A 152 -1.20 6.66 -3.65
N THR A 153 -1.28 7.98 -3.81
CA THR A 153 -1.70 8.61 -5.06
C THR A 153 -0.68 8.31 -6.17
N CYS A 154 -1.16 7.94 -7.35
CA CYS A 154 -0.32 7.73 -8.53
C CYS A 154 0.47 9.01 -8.86
N GLY A 155 1.71 8.86 -9.31
CA GLY A 155 2.62 9.98 -9.60
C GLY A 155 3.43 10.50 -8.41
N SER A 156 3.22 9.98 -7.19
CA SER A 156 4.05 10.34 -6.02
C SER A 156 5.53 9.96 -6.24
N ARG A 157 6.45 10.92 -6.06
CA ARG A 157 7.90 10.76 -6.34
C ARG A 157 8.57 9.67 -5.51
N ALA A 158 8.26 9.59 -4.22
CA ALA A 158 8.83 8.60 -3.31
C ALA A 158 7.81 8.19 -2.24
N LEU A 159 7.88 6.92 -1.82
CA LEU A 159 7.07 6.38 -0.73
C LEU A 159 7.97 6.17 0.48
N LEU A 160 7.85 7.07 1.46
CA LEU A 160 8.51 6.94 2.75
C LEU A 160 7.58 6.13 3.68
N LEU A 161 8.16 5.19 4.42
CA LEU A 161 7.43 4.39 5.40
C LEU A 161 8.12 4.53 6.74
N ARG A 162 7.32 4.87 7.75
CA ARG A 162 7.79 5.02 9.11
C ARG A 162 8.31 3.68 9.62
N LYS A 163 9.55 3.70 10.09
CA LYS A 163 10.19 2.54 10.71
C LYS A 163 9.68 2.36 12.14
N GLY A 164 9.54 1.12 12.57
CA GLY A 164 9.24 0.80 13.97
C GLY A 164 10.46 1.07 14.85
N GLY A 165 10.23 1.44 16.11
CA GLY A 165 11.29 1.77 17.06
C GLY A 165 12.21 0.59 17.40
N SER A 166 11.82 -0.65 17.06
CA SER A 166 12.63 -1.86 17.22
C SER A 166 13.03 -2.49 15.89
N SER A 167 12.83 -1.79 14.76
CA SER A 167 13.16 -2.27 13.42
C SER A 167 14.65 -2.58 13.21
N TYR A 168 15.53 -1.95 14.00
CA TYR A 168 16.97 -2.22 13.96
C TYR A 168 17.39 -3.39 14.86
N LYS A 169 16.54 -3.80 15.82
CA LYS A 169 16.86 -4.93 16.68
C LYS A 169 16.78 -6.21 15.85
N ARG A 170 17.81 -7.04 15.96
CA ARG A 170 17.94 -8.30 15.24
C ARG A 170 18.76 -9.30 16.04
N PHE A 171 18.54 -10.58 15.79
CA PHE A 171 19.44 -11.66 16.18
C PHE A 171 19.91 -12.39 14.94
N THR A 172 21.09 -13.01 15.02
CA THR A 172 21.61 -13.83 13.94
C THR A 172 21.21 -15.27 14.19
N ALA A 173 20.57 -15.88 13.19
CA ALA A 173 20.36 -17.32 13.16
C ALA A 173 21.40 -17.94 12.22
N THR A 174 21.99 -19.04 12.66
CA THR A 174 22.86 -19.94 11.88
C THR A 174 22.09 -21.19 11.50
#